data_AF-A0AA85C2Q2-F1
#
_entry.id   AF-A0AA85C2Q2-F1
#
_cell.length_a   1.000
_cell.length_b   1.000
_cell.length_c   1.000
_cell.angle_alpha   90.00
_cell.angle_beta   90.00
_cell.angle_gamma   90.00
#
_symmetry.space_group_name_H-M   'P 1'
#
loop_
_entity.id
_entity.type
_entity.pdbx_description
1 polymer ?
#
loop_
_entity_poly.entity_id
_entity_poly.type
_entity_poly.pdbx_seq_one_letter_code
_entity_poly.pdbx_strand_id
1 'polypeptide(L)'
;MGMREAFCPGSANFTNMSESSNFCIGDILHKAILEVDERGAVAAAATSVEVINLSLCESEEPDEEFRVDHPFFISIIWNNTVPVFLGHVVAPTE
;
A
#
# COMPACT_ATOMS: atom_id res chain seq x y z
N MET A 1 6.73 -14.40 13.36
CA MET A 1 6.63 -15.15 12.09
C MET A 1 7.15 -16.57 12.33
N GLY A 2 6.35 -17.61 12.05
CA GLY A 2 6.57 -18.99 12.53
C GLY A 2 6.94 -20.03 11.46
N MET A 3 7.19 -19.61 10.22
CA MET A 3 7.47 -20.50 9.10
C MET A 3 8.96 -20.86 9.03
N ARG A 4 9.45 -21.69 9.97
CA ARG A 4 10.87 -22.07 10.03
C ARG A 4 11.19 -23.29 9.17
N GLU A 5 10.32 -24.30 9.21
CA GLU A 5 10.55 -25.59 8.53
C GLU A 5 10.77 -25.44 7.03
N ALA A 6 10.06 -24.50 6.39
CA ALA A 6 10.18 -24.22 4.96
C ALA A 6 11.60 -23.79 4.52
N PHE A 7 12.40 -23.21 5.43
CA PHE A 7 13.75 -22.72 5.17
C PHE A 7 14.85 -23.63 5.72
N CYS A 8 14.48 -24.70 6.43
CA CYS A 8 15.43 -25.58 7.09
C CYS A 8 15.69 -26.83 6.23
N PRO A 9 16.96 -27.07 5.81
CA PRO A 9 17.34 -28.29 5.13
C PRO A 9 17.00 -29.52 5.97
N GLY A 10 16.36 -30.51 5.36
CA GLY A 10 15.99 -31.78 6.03
C GLY A 10 14.69 -31.76 6.83
N SER A 11 14.11 -30.60 7.11
CA SER A 11 12.75 -30.48 7.70
C SER A 11 11.72 -29.90 6.74
N ALA A 12 12.16 -29.20 5.69
CA ALA A 12 11.28 -28.68 4.66
C ALA A 12 10.58 -29.84 3.93
N ASN A 13 9.25 -29.80 3.88
CA ASN A 13 8.44 -30.80 3.17
C ASN A 13 7.71 -30.16 2.00
N PHE A 14 8.27 -30.33 0.81
CA PHE A 14 7.71 -29.85 -0.46
C PHE A 14 7.42 -31.00 -1.43
N THR A 15 7.07 -32.18 -0.91
CA THR A 15 6.79 -33.39 -1.71
C THR A 15 5.65 -33.21 -2.72
N ASN A 16 4.71 -32.29 -2.46
CA ASN A 16 3.66 -31.91 -3.42
C ASN A 16 4.16 -31.05 -4.60
N MET A 17 5.39 -30.51 -4.53
CA MET A 17 5.98 -29.69 -5.58
C MET A 17 7.02 -30.45 -6.41
N SER A 18 7.71 -31.43 -5.82
CA SER A 18 8.68 -32.27 -6.51
C SER A 18 8.88 -33.59 -5.75
N GLU A 19 9.11 -34.67 -6.51
CA GLU A 19 9.42 -36.00 -5.98
C GLU A 19 10.80 -36.06 -5.29
N SER A 20 11.67 -35.07 -5.56
CA SER A 20 12.94 -34.93 -4.85
C SER A 20 12.71 -34.38 -3.44
N SER A 21 13.38 -34.89 -2.42
CA SER A 21 13.12 -34.54 -1.02
C SER A 21 14.15 -33.58 -0.40
N ASN A 22 15.07 -33.06 -1.21
CA ASN A 22 16.29 -32.40 -0.73
C ASN A 22 16.35 -30.92 -1.11
N PHE A 23 15.25 -30.20 -0.95
CA PHE A 23 15.23 -28.75 -1.16
C PHE A 23 14.41 -28.03 -0.08
N CYS A 24 14.83 -26.81 0.23
CA CYS A 24 14.16 -25.88 1.11
C CYS A 24 14.15 -24.50 0.45
N ILE A 25 13.37 -23.57 0.99
CA ILE A 25 13.41 -22.17 0.57
C ILE A 25 14.76 -21.58 1.00
N GLY A 26 15.48 -20.97 0.06
CA GLY A 26 16.65 -20.15 0.36
C GLY A 26 16.21 -18.77 0.82
N ASP A 27 15.72 -17.96 -0.12
CA ASP A 27 15.25 -16.60 0.11
C ASP A 27 13.89 -16.35 -0.55
N ILE A 28 13.14 -15.42 0.03
CA ILE A 28 11.94 -14.84 -0.57
C ILE A 28 12.22 -13.35 -0.80
N LEU A 29 12.26 -12.94 -2.06
CA LEU A 29 12.51 -11.56 -2.45
C LEU A 29 11.18 -10.89 -2.84
N HIS A 30 10.89 -9.75 -2.21
CA HIS A 30 9.73 -8.92 -2.54
C HIS A 30 10.18 -7.46 -2.71
N LYS A 31 9.79 -6.82 -3.81
CA LYS A 31 10.01 -5.41 -4.08
C LYS A 31 8.69 -4.79 -4.54
N ALA A 32 8.33 -3.67 -3.91
CA ALA A 32 7.18 -2.86 -4.28
C ALA A 32 7.64 -1.40 -4.41
N ILE A 33 7.10 -0.69 -5.39
CA ILE A 33 7.37 0.73 -5.65
C ILE A 33 6.02 1.43 -5.69
N LEU A 34 5.91 2.56 -4.99
CA LEU A 34 4.75 3.43 -5.03
C LEU A 34 5.23 4.83 -5.43
N GLU A 35 4.70 5.31 -6.54
CA GLU A 35 4.91 6.66 -7.05
C GLU A 35 3.57 7.40 -6.96
N VAL A 36 3.59 8.60 -6.39
CA VAL A 36 2.40 9.43 -6.19
C VAL A 36 2.68 10.80 -6.81
N ASP A 37 1.85 11.19 -7.78
CA ASP A 37 1.90 12.51 -8.41
C ASP A 37 0.52 13.20 -8.38
N GLU A 38 0.42 14.44 -8.85
CA GLU A 38 -0.82 15.22 -8.86
C GLU A 38 -1.86 14.71 -9.88
N ARG A 39 -1.44 13.90 -10.85
CA ARG A 39 -2.32 13.23 -11.82
C ARG A 39 -2.85 11.90 -11.27
N GLY A 40 -2.31 11.45 -10.15
CA GLY A 40 -2.71 10.30 -9.37
C GLY A 40 -1.50 9.50 -8.88
N ALA A 41 -1.73 8.52 -8.00
CA ALA A 41 -0.84 7.36 -7.95
C ALA A 41 -1.22 6.52 -9.16
N VAL A 42 -0.33 6.32 -10.15
CA VAL A 42 -0.59 5.64 -11.45
C VAL A 42 -1.97 4.95 -11.49
N ALA A 43 -2.97 5.72 -11.98
CA ALA A 43 -4.43 5.50 -12.03
C ALA A 43 -5.34 6.14 -10.94
N ALA A 44 -5.55 7.47 -10.97
CA ALA A 44 -6.90 8.09 -10.81
C ALA A 44 -6.85 9.64 -10.99
N ALA A 45 -7.69 10.14 -11.89
CA ALA A 45 -7.75 11.55 -12.33
C ALA A 45 -8.14 12.56 -11.23
N ALA A 46 -7.40 13.67 -11.17
CA ALA A 46 -7.79 14.86 -10.43
C ALA A 46 -8.38 15.92 -11.38
N THR A 47 -9.70 16.11 -11.32
CA THR A 47 -10.36 17.30 -11.90
C THR A 47 -11.39 17.81 -10.91
N SER A 48 -11.10 18.92 -10.22
CA SER A 48 -12.12 19.68 -9.48
C SER A 48 -12.79 20.67 -10.43
N VAL A 49 -14.12 20.69 -10.44
CA VAL A 49 -14.91 21.77 -11.04
C VAL A 49 -15.66 22.41 -9.88
N GLU A 50 -15.25 23.62 -9.49
CA GLU A 50 -15.97 24.40 -8.49
C GLU A 50 -17.14 25.16 -9.14
N VAL A 51 -18.34 24.96 -8.57
CA VAL A 51 -19.51 25.80 -8.85
C VAL A 51 -19.68 26.72 -7.63
N ILE A 52 -19.36 27.99 -7.81
CA ILE A 52 -19.47 29.00 -6.74
C ILE A 52 -20.90 29.55 -6.73
N ASN A 53 -21.64 29.35 -5.64
CA ASN A 53 -22.95 29.96 -5.41
C ASN A 53 -22.78 31.40 -4.90
N LEU A 54 -23.43 32.37 -5.56
CA LEU A 54 -23.33 33.80 -5.25
C LEU A 54 -24.40 34.32 -4.25
N SER A 55 -25.03 33.44 -3.47
CA SER A 55 -26.14 33.79 -2.59
C SER A 55 -25.75 33.64 -1.12
N LEU A 56 -25.92 34.72 -0.34
CA LEU A 56 -25.64 34.84 1.10
C LEU A 56 -26.51 33.87 1.94
N CYS A 57 -25.86 33.00 2.71
CA CYS A 57 -26.31 32.08 3.81
C CYS A 57 -25.65 30.70 3.54
N GLU A 58 -24.96 30.01 4.44
CA GLU A 58 -24.92 29.93 5.90
C GLU A 58 -23.44 29.90 6.37
N SER A 59 -23.19 29.86 7.68
CA SER A 59 -21.85 29.67 8.24
C SER A 59 -21.21 28.41 7.68
N GLU A 60 -20.35 28.56 6.68
CA GLU A 60 -19.44 27.50 6.25
C GLU A 60 -18.54 27.22 7.45
N GLU A 61 -18.66 26.02 8.02
CA GLU A 61 -17.64 25.54 8.94
C GLU A 61 -16.30 25.68 8.20
N PRO A 62 -15.28 26.30 8.82
CA PRO A 62 -14.03 26.54 8.12
C PRO A 62 -13.50 25.21 7.60
N ASP A 63 -13.12 25.18 6.31
CA ASP A 63 -12.54 23.99 5.69
C ASP A 63 -11.48 23.38 6.61
N GLU A 64 -11.66 22.13 7.02
CA GLU A 64 -10.70 21.45 7.87
C GLU A 64 -9.40 21.24 7.08
N GLU A 65 -8.32 21.88 7.52
CA GLU A 65 -7.00 21.74 6.89
C GLU A 65 -6.45 20.32 7.12
N PHE A 66 -6.37 19.51 6.06
CA PHE A 66 -5.69 18.22 6.09
C PHE A 66 -4.26 18.35 5.59
N ARG A 67 -3.30 18.33 6.53
CA ARG A 67 -1.88 18.49 6.25
C ARG A 67 -1.09 17.23 6.61
N VAL A 68 -0.47 16.61 5.60
CA VAL A 68 0.33 15.38 5.73
C VAL A 68 1.82 15.73 5.76
N ASP A 69 2.28 16.34 6.85
CA ASP A 69 3.64 16.87 7.00
C ASP A 69 4.52 16.12 8.02
N HIS A 70 4.10 14.92 8.41
CA HIS A 70 4.75 14.04 9.37
C HIS A 70 4.50 12.57 8.99
N PRO A 71 5.22 11.59 9.58
CA PRO A 71 5.09 10.19 9.18
C PRO A 71 3.65 9.68 9.18
N PHE A 72 3.27 8.99 8.10
CA PHE A 72 1.90 8.53 7.88
C PHE A 72 1.86 7.13 7.28
N PHE A 73 0.74 6.44 7.52
CA PHE A 73 0.45 5.17 6.86
C PHE A 73 -0.29 5.40 5.54
N ILE A 74 0.05 4.60 4.53
CA ILE A 74 -0.63 4.58 3.24
C ILE A 74 -1.15 3.17 2.98
N SER A 75 -2.39 3.09 2.50
CA SER A 75 -3.02 1.83 2.12
C SER A 75 -3.79 2.02 0.82
N ILE A 76 -3.48 1.21 -0.20
CA ILE A 76 -4.28 1.16 -1.43
C ILE A 76 -5.21 -0.04 -1.29
N ILE A 77 -6.52 0.19 -1.34
CA ILE A 77 -7.55 -0.84 -1.14
C ILE A 77 -8.36 -0.95 -2.43
N TRP A 78 -8.52 -2.17 -2.92
CA TRP A 78 -9.38 -2.48 -4.07
C TRP A 78 -10.44 -3.51 -3.66
N ASN A 79 -11.71 -3.17 -3.82
CA ASN A 79 -12.86 -4.08 -3.66
C ASN A 79 -12.93 -4.84 -2.29
N ASN A 80 -12.59 -4.13 -1.22
CA ASN A 80 -13.08 -4.31 0.17
C ASN A 80 -12.56 -5.44 1.06
N THR A 81 -11.49 -6.18 0.73
CA THR A 81 -11.04 -7.25 1.68
C THR A 81 -9.57 -7.22 2.08
N VAL A 82 -8.65 -6.89 1.17
CA VAL A 82 -7.20 -6.89 1.46
C VAL A 82 -6.55 -5.68 0.79
N PRO A 83 -5.71 -4.90 1.51
CA PRO A 83 -4.90 -3.86 0.89
C PRO A 83 -3.99 -4.45 -0.19
N VAL A 84 -4.01 -3.85 -1.39
CA VAL A 84 -3.06 -4.20 -2.45
C VAL A 84 -1.69 -3.56 -2.20
N PHE A 85 -1.65 -2.50 -1.41
CA PHE A 85 -0.44 -1.87 -0.92
C PHE A 85 -0.63 -1.43 0.53
N LEU A 86 0.37 -1.66 1.37
CA LEU A 86 0.44 -1.14 2.73
C LEU A 86 1.86 -0.59 2.94
N GLY A 87 1.96 0.66 3.37
CA GLY A 87 3.23 1.34 3.55
C GLY A 87 3.21 2.30 4.72
N HIS A 88 4.41 2.65 5.17
CA HIS A 88 4.64 3.70 6.15
C HIS A 88 5.64 4.67 5.55
N VAL A 89 5.20 5.91 5.32
CA VAL A 89 6.02 6.98 4.75
C VAL A 89 6.62 7.76 5.90
N VAL A 90 7.93 7.66 6.07
CA VAL A 90 8.68 8.36 7.13
C VAL A 90 9.31 9.65 6.61
N ALA A 91 9.87 9.58 5.39
CA ALA A 91 10.49 10.70 4.70
C ALA A 91 10.15 10.57 3.21
N PRO A 92 9.29 11.43 2.64
CA PRO A 92 8.88 11.39 1.24
C PRO A 92 9.92 12.02 0.28
N THR A 93 11.20 12.04 0.68
CA THR A 93 12.28 12.61 -0.11
C THR A 93 13.00 11.50 -0.86
N GLU A 94 12.83 11.45 -2.18
CA GLU A 94 13.91 11.06 -3.09
C GLU A 94 14.73 12.30 -3.47
#